data_AF-A0A662TDI0-F1
#
_entry.id   AF-A0A662TDI0-F1
#
_cell.length_a   1.000
_cell.length_b   1.000
_cell.length_c   1.000
_cell.angle_alpha   90.00
_cell.angle_beta   90.00
_cell.angle_gamma   90.00
#
_symmetry.space_group_name_H-M   'P 1'
#
loop_
_entity.id
_entity.type
_entity.pdbx_description
1 polymer ?
#
loop_
_entity_poly.entity_id
_entity_poly.type
_entity_poly.pdbx_seq_one_letter_code
_entity_poly.pdbx_strand_id
1 'polypeptide(L)'
;MRRRSFAILLTLALLILQLTIANSLEITEGASTQGEIKLSGDERVVCLLVASNVYEPLKPYLERWMDDVRKEGYEPMLKVITNETPQQIRQMLRETPNLEGCLMVGDIPSARYNVTSPPSWREPKYEVFPTDFYYMDLDGCWNDINNDGIFDEHKGNIAPEIW
;
A
#
# COMPACT_ATOMS: atom_id res chain seq x y z
N MET A 1 -9.42 53.08 -53.20
CA MET A 1 -8.90 51.72 -52.93
C MET A 1 -8.46 51.55 -51.46
N ARG A 2 -9.32 51.85 -50.47
CA ARG A 2 -8.99 51.76 -49.02
C ARG A 2 -10.06 51.10 -48.14
N ARG A 3 -11.20 50.67 -48.71
CA ARG A 3 -12.30 50.04 -47.95
C ARG A 3 -12.14 48.53 -47.76
N ARG A 4 -11.41 47.85 -48.65
CA ARG A 4 -11.18 46.39 -48.56
C ARG A 4 -10.18 46.03 -47.45
N SER A 5 -9.14 46.85 -47.24
CA SER A 5 -8.14 46.62 -46.19
C SER A 5 -8.71 46.76 -44.77
N PHE A 6 -9.66 47.66 -44.55
CA PHE A 6 -10.34 47.83 -43.26
C PHE A 6 -11.24 46.64 -42.91
N ALA A 7 -11.95 46.07 -43.90
CA ALA A 7 -12.79 44.88 -43.69
C ALA A 7 -11.95 43.64 -43.36
N ILE A 8 -10.78 43.49 -43.97
CA ILE A 8 -9.85 42.38 -43.70
C ILE A 8 -9.23 42.51 -42.30
N LEU A 9 -8.83 43.73 -41.89
CA LEU A 9 -8.28 43.97 -40.55
C LEU A 9 -9.34 43.76 -39.44
N LEU A 10 -10.59 44.16 -39.68
CA LEU A 10 -11.68 43.97 -38.72
C LEU A 10 -12.07 42.50 -38.55
N THR A 11 -12.07 41.73 -39.65
CA THR A 11 -12.35 40.28 -39.61
C THR A 11 -11.21 39.49 -38.95
N LEU A 12 -9.95 39.86 -39.21
CA LEU A 12 -8.80 39.25 -38.54
C LEU A 12 -8.80 39.53 -37.03
N ALA A 13 -9.13 40.76 -36.62
CA ALA A 13 -9.25 41.14 -35.22
C ALA A 13 -10.37 40.38 -34.49
N LEU A 14 -11.53 40.16 -35.15
CA LEU A 14 -12.61 39.34 -34.62
C LEU A 14 -12.18 37.88 -34.45
N LEU A 15 -11.44 37.32 -35.42
CA LEU A 15 -10.96 35.94 -35.37
C LEU A 15 -9.97 35.75 -34.22
N ILE A 16 -9.03 36.68 -34.04
CA ILE A 16 -8.05 36.64 -32.94
C ILE A 16 -8.76 36.76 -31.59
N LEU A 17 -9.78 37.61 -31.48
CA LEU A 17 -10.58 37.77 -30.26
C LEU A 17 -11.36 36.49 -29.92
N GLN A 18 -11.94 35.81 -30.92
CA GLN A 18 -12.63 34.54 -30.69
C GLN A 18 -11.66 33.42 -30.28
N LEU A 19 -10.45 33.39 -30.85
CA LEU A 19 -9.40 32.44 -30.46
C LEU A 19 -8.90 32.68 -29.02
N THR A 20 -8.78 33.94 -28.59
CA THR A 20 -8.39 34.27 -27.21
C THR A 20 -9.48 33.90 -26.21
N ILE A 21 -10.76 34.14 -26.55
CA ILE A 21 -11.89 33.75 -25.70
C ILE A 21 -11.97 32.22 -25.54
N ALA A 22 -11.77 31.45 -26.63
CA ALA A 22 -11.75 29.99 -26.58
C ALA A 22 -10.61 29.46 -25.67
N ASN A 23 -9.40 30.00 -25.80
CA ASN A 23 -8.29 29.63 -24.91
C ASN A 23 -8.55 30.02 -23.45
N SER A 24 -9.24 31.12 -23.17
CA SER A 24 -9.61 31.48 -21.79
C SER A 24 -10.74 30.61 -21.22
N LEU A 25 -11.61 30.04 -22.05
CA LEU A 25 -12.64 29.08 -21.65
C LEU A 25 -12.06 27.68 -21.39
N GLU A 26 -11.10 27.21 -22.21
CA GLU A 26 -10.38 25.96 -21.95
C GLU A 26 -9.52 26.03 -20.67
N ILE A 27 -9.06 27.22 -20.28
CA ILE A 27 -8.33 27.44 -19.01
C ILE A 27 -9.29 27.54 -17.80
N THR A 28 -10.61 27.61 -18.00
CA THR A 28 -11.60 27.75 -16.92
C THR A 28 -12.61 26.61 -16.78
N GLU A 29 -12.49 25.53 -17.56
CA GLU A 29 -13.20 24.25 -17.31
C GLU A 29 -12.40 23.23 -16.47
N GLY A 30 -11.27 23.67 -15.89
CA GLY A 30 -10.48 22.87 -14.95
C GLY A 30 -10.80 23.09 -13.47
N ALA A 31 -11.91 23.75 -13.12
CA ALA A 31 -12.25 24.07 -11.74
C ALA A 31 -13.76 23.98 -11.46
N SER A 32 -14.27 22.77 -11.25
CA SER A 32 -15.25 22.45 -10.20
C SER A 32 -15.69 20.97 -10.25
N THR A 33 -14.85 20.09 -9.75
CA THR A 33 -15.34 19.18 -8.71
C THR A 33 -14.68 19.66 -7.44
N GLN A 34 -15.49 20.13 -6.49
CA GLN A 34 -15.08 20.19 -5.10
C GLN A 34 -14.70 18.76 -4.72
N GLY A 35 -13.42 18.40 -4.91
CA GLY A 35 -12.82 17.38 -4.09
C GLY A 35 -12.94 17.94 -2.68
N GLU A 36 -13.78 17.31 -1.86
CA GLU A 36 -13.63 17.40 -0.43
C GLU A 36 -12.13 17.32 -0.14
N ILE A 37 -11.60 18.26 0.63
CA ILE A 37 -10.36 18.01 1.33
C ILE A 37 -10.71 16.84 2.26
N LYS A 38 -10.46 15.61 1.80
CA LYS A 38 -10.49 14.42 2.63
C LYS A 38 -9.38 14.65 3.65
N LEU A 39 -9.76 15.17 4.80
CA LEU A 39 -8.89 15.28 5.96
C LEU A 39 -8.39 13.85 6.20
N SER A 40 -7.10 13.63 5.93
CA SER A 40 -6.48 12.34 5.58
C SER A 40 -6.30 11.40 6.78
N GLY A 41 -7.32 11.26 7.62
CA GLY A 41 -7.39 10.25 8.68
C GLY A 41 -8.02 8.93 8.25
N ASP A 42 -8.56 8.84 7.04
CA ASP A 42 -9.53 7.80 6.63
C ASP A 42 -9.17 7.09 5.31
N GLU A 43 -7.89 7.10 4.92
CA GLU A 43 -7.42 6.27 3.82
C GLU A 43 -7.07 4.88 4.35
N ARG A 44 -7.83 3.87 3.93
CA ARG A 44 -7.63 2.46 4.28
C ARG A 44 -6.43 1.95 3.47
N VAL A 45 -5.35 1.59 4.15
CA VAL A 45 -4.09 1.23 3.50
C VAL A 45 -4.02 -0.29 3.30
N VAL A 46 -3.53 -0.71 2.13
CA VAL A 46 -3.09 -2.10 1.90
C VAL A 46 -1.63 -2.08 1.51
N CYS A 47 -0.79 -2.78 2.27
CA CYS A 47 0.63 -2.91 1.97
C CYS A 47 0.85 -3.92 0.83
N LEU A 48 1.73 -3.58 -0.09
CA LEU A 48 2.30 -4.50 -1.08
C LEU A 48 3.76 -4.72 -0.73
N LEU A 49 4.06 -5.82 -0.03
CA LEU A 49 5.39 -6.18 0.41
C LEU A 49 6.04 -7.14 -0.60
N VAL A 50 7.14 -6.72 -1.23
CA VAL A 50 7.74 -7.46 -2.35
C VAL A 50 9.21 -7.73 -2.09
N ALA A 51 9.65 -8.98 -2.27
CA ALA A 51 11.07 -9.31 -2.26
C ALA A 51 11.79 -8.69 -3.48
N SER A 52 12.93 -8.05 -3.26
CA SER A 52 13.62 -7.27 -4.29
C SER A 52 14.07 -8.09 -5.49
N ASN A 53 14.36 -9.38 -5.30
CA ASN A 53 14.74 -10.31 -6.37
C ASN A 53 13.61 -10.59 -7.38
N VAL A 54 12.34 -10.37 -7.02
CA VAL A 54 11.18 -10.58 -7.90
C VAL A 54 10.48 -9.28 -8.31
N TYR A 55 10.85 -8.14 -7.71
CA TYR A 55 10.19 -6.85 -7.98
C TYR A 55 10.27 -6.43 -9.45
N GLU A 56 11.48 -6.31 -10.02
CA GLU A 56 11.64 -5.83 -11.41
C GLU A 56 10.93 -6.71 -12.44
N PRO A 57 11.05 -8.05 -12.41
CA PRO A 57 10.32 -8.93 -13.34
C PRO A 57 8.79 -8.86 -13.20
N LEU A 58 8.27 -8.56 -12.00
CA LEU A 58 6.84 -8.55 -11.73
C LEU A 58 6.19 -7.16 -11.78
N LYS A 59 6.99 -6.09 -11.88
CA LYS A 59 6.53 -4.70 -11.78
C LYS A 59 5.25 -4.38 -12.57
N PRO A 60 5.09 -4.76 -13.85
CA PRO A 60 3.86 -4.46 -14.59
C PRO A 60 2.59 -5.11 -14.02
N TYR A 61 2.73 -6.26 -13.35
CA TYR A 61 1.62 -6.96 -12.70
C TYR A 61 1.32 -6.36 -11.33
N LEU A 62 2.36 -5.94 -10.61
CA LEU A 62 2.26 -5.27 -9.32
C LEU A 62 1.57 -3.91 -9.46
N GLU A 63 1.95 -3.12 -10.47
CA GLU A 63 1.32 -1.82 -10.77
C GLU A 63 -0.17 -1.99 -11.12
N ARG A 64 -0.52 -3.01 -11.90
CA ARG A 64 -1.93 -3.34 -12.18
C ARG A 64 -2.71 -3.69 -10.91
N TRP A 65 -2.13 -4.51 -10.05
CA TRP A 65 -2.76 -4.86 -8.77
C TRP A 65 -2.98 -3.61 -7.91
N MET A 66 -2.01 -2.70 -7.85
CA MET A 66 -2.17 -1.44 -7.12
C MET A 66 -3.30 -0.58 -7.69
N ASP A 67 -3.44 -0.52 -9.02
CA ASP A 67 -4.56 0.19 -9.65
C ASP A 67 -5.91 -0.44 -9.33
N ASP A 68 -5.98 -1.76 -9.24
CA ASP A 68 -7.22 -2.46 -8.86
C ASP A 68 -7.56 -2.23 -7.38
N VAL A 69 -6.57 -2.26 -6.48
CA VAL A 69 -6.73 -1.91 -5.06
C VAL A 69 -7.25 -0.48 -4.88
N ARG A 70 -6.77 0.48 -5.68
CA ARG A 70 -7.30 1.86 -5.69
C ARG A 70 -8.77 1.91 -6.12
N LYS A 71 -9.17 1.12 -7.11
CA LYS A 71 -10.58 1.04 -7.56
C LYS A 71 -11.50 0.47 -6.49
N GLU A 72 -11.00 -0.42 -5.64
CA GLU A 72 -11.71 -0.96 -4.48
C GLU A 72 -11.76 0.01 -3.29
N GLY A 73 -11.17 1.21 -3.41
CA GLY A 73 -11.24 2.27 -2.40
C GLY A 73 -10.17 2.20 -1.31
N TYR A 74 -9.08 1.47 -1.56
CA TYR A 74 -7.91 1.40 -0.68
C TYR A 74 -6.72 2.18 -1.25
N GLU A 75 -5.80 2.61 -0.40
CA GLU A 75 -4.52 3.18 -0.82
C GLU A 75 -3.41 2.12 -0.76
N PRO A 76 -2.83 1.69 -1.90
CA PRO A 76 -1.76 0.70 -1.90
C PRO A 76 -0.41 1.33 -1.51
N MET A 77 0.26 0.76 -0.50
CA MET A 77 1.60 1.16 -0.08
C MET A 77 2.63 0.12 -0.53
N LEU A 78 3.47 0.46 -1.50
CA LEU A 78 4.54 -0.42 -1.97
C LEU A 78 5.74 -0.40 -1.03
N LYS A 79 6.15 -1.57 -0.55
CA LYS A 79 7.39 -1.79 0.20
C LYS A 79 8.20 -2.91 -0.46
N VAL A 80 9.38 -2.56 -0.98
CA VAL A 80 10.36 -3.55 -1.46
C VAL A 80 11.34 -3.87 -0.34
N ILE A 81 11.52 -5.16 -0.04
CA ILE A 81 12.45 -5.67 0.99
C ILE A 81 13.60 -6.43 0.35
N THR A 82 14.75 -6.50 1.03
CA THR A 82 15.90 -7.28 0.59
C THR A 82 16.40 -8.23 1.66
N ASN A 83 16.53 -7.77 2.90
CA ASN A 83 17.13 -8.55 4.01
C ASN A 83 16.48 -8.25 5.36
N GLU A 84 15.29 -7.64 5.37
CA GLU A 84 14.56 -7.30 6.58
C GLU A 84 14.17 -8.57 7.35
N THR A 85 14.38 -8.57 8.67
CA THR A 85 13.97 -9.69 9.53
C THR A 85 12.45 -9.71 9.74
N PRO A 86 11.85 -10.83 10.18
CA PRO A 86 10.44 -10.86 10.54
C PRO A 86 10.04 -9.76 11.53
N GLN A 87 10.87 -9.49 12.53
CA GLN A 87 10.64 -8.44 13.52
C GLN A 87 10.62 -7.04 12.88
N GLN A 88 11.54 -6.76 11.95
CA GLN A 88 11.58 -5.48 11.23
C GLN A 88 10.36 -5.30 10.32
N ILE A 89 9.93 -6.37 9.63
CA ILE A 89 8.73 -6.36 8.79
C ILE A 89 7.49 -6.11 9.65
N ARG A 90 7.29 -6.88 10.72
CA ARG A 90 6.13 -6.72 11.62
C ARG A 90 6.10 -5.35 12.27
N GLN A 91 7.26 -4.81 12.67
CA GLN A 91 7.35 -3.45 13.19
C GLN A 91 6.89 -2.42 12.16
N MET A 92 7.35 -2.52 10.91
CA MET A 92 6.92 -1.62 9.83
C MET A 92 5.41 -1.70 9.59
N LEU A 93 4.83 -2.91 9.59
CA LEU A 93 3.38 -3.09 9.45
C LEU A 93 2.62 -2.43 10.61
N ARG A 94 3.07 -2.63 11.87
CA ARG A 94 2.49 -1.99 13.06
C ARG A 94 2.55 -0.47 13.01
N GLU A 95 3.63 0.09 12.49
CA GLU A 95 3.85 1.54 12.40
C GLU A 95 3.09 2.17 11.21
N THR A 96 2.49 1.36 10.33
CA THR A 96 1.72 1.83 9.19
C THR A 96 0.30 2.25 9.63
N PRO A 97 -0.07 3.53 9.52
CA PRO A 97 -1.39 3.99 9.93
C PRO A 97 -2.47 3.44 9.00
N ASN A 98 -3.64 3.13 9.56
CA ASN A 98 -4.82 2.65 8.84
C ASN A 98 -4.58 1.42 7.96
N LEU A 99 -3.58 0.60 8.29
CA LEU A 99 -3.30 -0.64 7.58
C LEU A 99 -4.43 -1.64 7.82
N GLU A 100 -4.99 -2.17 6.73
CA GLU A 100 -6.01 -3.21 6.81
C GLU A 100 -5.53 -4.56 6.30
N GLY A 101 -4.54 -4.58 5.40
CA GLY A 101 -4.02 -5.81 4.85
C GLY A 101 -2.64 -5.69 4.24
N CYS A 102 -2.00 -6.82 3.98
CA CYS A 102 -0.68 -6.89 3.39
C CYS A 102 -0.58 -8.04 2.37
N LEU A 103 -0.39 -7.70 1.09
CA LEU A 103 -0.02 -8.69 0.08
C LEU A 103 1.50 -8.89 0.08
N MET A 104 1.93 -10.11 0.40
CA MET A 104 3.33 -10.52 0.42
C MET A 104 3.70 -11.28 -0.87
N VAL A 105 4.72 -10.82 -1.58
CA VAL A 105 5.13 -11.36 -2.89
C VAL A 105 6.61 -11.72 -2.91
N GLY A 106 6.90 -13.00 -3.11
CA GLY A 106 8.26 -13.54 -3.20
C GLY A 106 8.67 -14.34 -1.96
N ASP A 107 9.97 -14.49 -1.76
CA ASP A 107 10.54 -15.20 -0.61
C ASP A 107 10.67 -14.22 0.58
N ILE A 108 9.55 -14.02 1.27
CA ILE A 108 9.51 -13.19 2.48
C ILE A 108 9.98 -14.02 3.67
N PRO A 109 10.91 -13.52 4.51
CA PRO A 109 11.36 -14.25 5.69
C PRO A 109 10.18 -14.68 6.56
N SER A 110 10.14 -15.94 6.98
CA SER A 110 9.05 -16.46 7.81
C SER A 110 9.42 -16.42 9.29
N ALA A 111 8.47 -16.00 10.14
CA ALA A 111 8.59 -16.20 11.58
C ALA A 111 8.38 -17.68 11.92
N ARG A 112 9.01 -18.16 12.99
CA ARG A 112 8.86 -19.55 13.45
C ARG A 112 8.27 -19.59 14.84
N TYR A 113 7.36 -20.52 15.07
CA TYR A 113 6.71 -20.73 16.36
C TYR A 113 6.91 -22.16 16.83
N ASN A 114 7.17 -22.31 18.13
CA ASN A 114 7.35 -23.59 18.81
C ASN A 114 6.11 -23.91 19.65
N VAL A 115 5.47 -25.04 19.36
CA VAL A 115 4.40 -25.58 20.22
C VAL A 115 4.98 -26.68 21.10
N THR A 116 4.82 -26.52 22.41
CA THR A 116 5.13 -27.55 23.39
C THR A 116 3.84 -28.27 23.81
N SER A 117 3.77 -29.57 23.55
CA SER A 117 2.65 -30.39 24.02
C SER A 117 2.62 -30.47 25.56
N PRO A 118 1.44 -30.47 26.20
CA PRO A 118 1.34 -30.50 27.66
C PRO A 118 2.01 -31.76 28.27
N PRO A 119 2.41 -31.72 29.55
CA PRO A 119 3.10 -32.84 30.20
C PRO A 119 2.28 -34.14 30.31
N SER A 120 0.99 -34.11 29.95
CA SER A 120 0.11 -35.29 29.93
C SER A 120 0.44 -36.27 28.80
N TRP A 121 1.24 -35.87 27.82
CA TRP A 121 1.85 -36.78 26.85
C TRP A 121 3.09 -37.42 27.48
N ARG A 122 3.27 -38.74 27.30
CA ARG A 122 4.40 -39.52 27.89
C ARG A 122 5.79 -38.91 27.68
N GLU A 123 5.95 -38.08 26.65
CA GLU A 123 7.14 -37.32 26.30
C GLU A 123 6.68 -35.92 25.82
N PRO A 124 7.31 -34.81 26.26
CA PRO A 124 7.06 -33.49 25.68
C PRO A 124 7.38 -33.53 24.18
N LYS A 125 6.41 -33.15 23.35
CA LYS A 125 6.64 -32.97 21.91
C LYS A 125 6.83 -31.49 21.63
N TYR A 126 7.94 -31.19 20.97
CA TYR A 126 8.25 -29.88 20.43
C TYR A 126 8.03 -29.92 18.93
N GLU A 127 7.29 -28.96 18.41
CA GLU A 127 7.07 -28.80 16.99
C GLU A 127 7.31 -27.34 16.61
N VAL A 128 8.23 -27.14 15.66
CA VAL A 128 8.58 -25.82 15.16
C VAL A 128 8.08 -25.69 13.73
N PHE A 129 7.23 -24.69 13.48
CA PHE A 129 6.68 -24.44 12.15
C PHE A 129 6.78 -22.95 11.77
N PRO A 130 6.90 -22.65 10.46
CA PRO A 130 6.76 -21.29 9.96
C PRO A 130 5.33 -20.79 10.17
N THR A 131 5.15 -19.50 10.45
CA THR A 131 3.82 -18.91 10.63
C THR A 131 3.76 -17.50 10.08
N ASP A 132 2.87 -17.29 9.11
CA ASP A 132 2.58 -15.98 8.55
C ASP A 132 1.62 -15.18 9.45
N PHE A 133 0.95 -15.86 10.39
CA PHE A 133 0.07 -15.23 11.38
C PHE A 133 0.81 -14.18 12.22
N TYR A 134 2.13 -14.33 12.37
CA TYR A 134 3.00 -13.34 13.00
C TYR A 134 2.88 -11.94 12.37
N TYR A 135 2.62 -11.86 11.06
CA TYR A 135 2.47 -10.59 10.35
C TYR A 135 1.05 -10.03 10.39
N MET A 136 0.06 -10.86 10.71
CA MET A 136 -1.34 -10.48 10.78
C MET A 136 -1.71 -9.92 12.15
N ASP A 137 -1.17 -10.53 13.20
CA ASP A 137 -1.22 -10.03 14.57
C ASP A 137 -0.17 -8.91 14.71
N LEU A 138 -0.60 -7.68 14.93
CA LEU A 138 0.26 -6.50 15.08
C LEU A 138 0.43 -6.06 16.54
N ASP A 139 -0.51 -6.32 17.44
CA ASP A 139 -0.47 -5.83 18.83
C ASP A 139 -0.28 -6.92 19.91
N GLY A 140 -0.27 -8.19 19.50
CA GLY A 140 0.02 -9.34 20.32
C GLY A 140 1.49 -9.51 20.68
N CYS A 141 1.70 -10.20 21.80
CA CYS A 141 3.01 -10.45 22.39
C CYS A 141 3.55 -11.81 21.94
N TRP A 142 4.67 -11.77 21.21
CA TRP A 142 5.43 -12.93 20.75
C TRP A 142 6.78 -12.94 21.46
N ASN A 143 7.03 -13.93 22.31
CA ASN A 143 8.26 -14.00 23.09
C ASN A 143 9.11 -15.18 22.63
N ASP A 144 10.35 -14.88 22.33
CA ASP A 144 11.45 -15.84 22.16
C ASP A 144 12.22 -15.83 23.49
N ILE A 145 12.05 -16.88 24.28
CA ILE A 145 12.53 -16.92 25.68
C ILE A 145 14.03 -17.18 25.72
N ASN A 146 14.54 -17.96 24.78
CA ASN A 146 15.92 -18.43 24.73
C ASN A 146 16.79 -17.66 23.69
N ASN A 147 16.19 -16.72 22.95
CA ASN A 147 16.78 -15.92 21.87
C ASN A 147 17.35 -16.75 20.72
N ASP A 148 16.69 -17.86 20.35
CA ASP A 148 17.10 -18.73 19.23
C ASP A 148 16.45 -18.36 17.88
N GLY A 149 15.61 -17.32 17.87
CA GLY A 149 14.87 -16.85 16.70
C GLY A 149 13.54 -17.58 16.48
N ILE A 150 13.12 -18.44 17.42
CA ILE A 150 11.85 -19.15 17.42
C ILE A 150 11.01 -18.63 18.59
N PHE A 151 9.78 -18.25 18.31
CA PHE A 151 8.87 -17.79 19.36
C PHE A 151 8.32 -18.98 20.14
N ASP A 152 8.36 -18.90 21.47
CA ASP A 152 7.87 -19.93 22.41
C ASP A 152 6.48 -19.59 22.95
N GLU A 153 6.18 -18.31 23.10
CA GLU A 153 4.92 -17.83 23.66
C GLU A 153 4.23 -16.84 22.73
N HIS A 154 2.92 -16.99 22.60
CA HIS A 154 2.03 -16.07 21.93
C HIS A 154 0.85 -15.73 22.87
N LYS A 155 0.77 -14.48 23.32
CA LYS A 155 -0.18 -14.04 24.37
C LYS A 155 -0.63 -12.59 24.17
N GLY A 156 -1.61 -12.15 24.97
CA GLY A 156 -2.16 -10.79 24.90
C GLY A 156 -3.41 -10.74 24.03
N ASN A 157 -3.55 -9.68 23.23
CA ASN A 157 -4.47 -9.72 22.09
C ASN A 157 -3.82 -10.59 21.01
N ILE A 158 -4.51 -11.66 20.62
CA ILE A 158 -3.97 -12.67 19.70
C ILE A 158 -4.81 -12.79 18.44
N ALA A 159 -5.78 -11.88 18.25
CA ALA A 159 -6.52 -11.78 17.02
C ALA A 159 -5.60 -11.19 15.93
N PRO A 160 -5.87 -11.46 14.65
CA PRO A 160 -5.25 -10.70 13.58
C PRO A 160 -5.87 -9.30 13.51
N GLU A 161 -5.03 -8.28 13.38
CA GLU A 161 -5.45 -6.89 13.14
C GLU A 161 -5.55 -6.56 11.65
N ILE A 162 -4.79 -7.29 10.80
CA ILE A 162 -4.78 -7.13 9.35
C ILE A 162 -4.96 -8.48 8.64
N TRP A 163 -5.36 -8.42 7.37
CA TRP A 163 -5.49 -9.60 6.49
C TRP A 163 -4.37 -9.76 5.48
#